data_AF-A0A971G941-F1
#
_entry.id   AF-A0A971G941-F1
#
_cell.length_a   1.000
_cell.length_b   1.000
_cell.length_c   1.000
_cell.angle_alpha   90.00
_cell.angle_beta   90.00
_cell.angle_gamma   90.00
#
_symmetry.space_group_name_H-M   'P 1'
#
loop_
_entity.id
_entity.type
_entity.pdbx_description
1 polymer ?
#
loop_
_entity_poly.entity_id
_entity_poly.type
_entity_poly.pdbx_seq_one_letter_code
_entity_poly.pdbx_strand_id
1 'polypeptide(L)'
;MGAGVQYQMKDFDLVGNVGYGLLHGVLSVDAAASYTVTNFTINKVRIDVTGGVGGYLGVPFTTDGDLAVSVIVPVGLKYSMPNKDVPLDFYLRVSPGLQVLPELDFVWGANLAVLWRFN
;
A
#
# COMPACT_ATOMS: atom_id res chain seq x y z
N MET A 1 -8.47 -6.93 -0.40
CA MET A 1 -7.23 -7.59 -0.89
C MET A 1 -6.81 -6.87 -2.15
N GLY A 2 -5.51 -6.67 -2.35
CA GLY A 2 -5.00 -5.94 -3.52
C GLY A 2 -3.83 -6.64 -4.20
N ALA A 3 -3.60 -6.27 -5.46
CA ALA A 3 -2.38 -6.59 -6.18
C ALA A 3 -1.71 -5.27 -6.57
N GLY A 4 -0.39 -5.24 -6.51
CA GLY A 4 0.35 -4.02 -6.75
C GLY A 4 1.65 -4.25 -7.48
N VAL A 5 2.29 -3.14 -7.82
CA VAL A 5 3.63 -3.08 -8.33
C VAL A 5 4.48 -2.27 -7.37
N GLN A 6 5.73 -2.66 -7.24
CA GLN A 6 6.71 -1.94 -6.45
C GLN A 6 7.95 -1.70 -7.29
N TYR A 7 8.43 -0.46 -7.28
CA TYR A 7 9.70 -0.08 -7.86
C TYR A 7 10.68 0.21 -6.73
N GLN A 8 11.71 -0.64 -6.59
CA GLN A 8 12.73 -0.47 -5.54
C GLN A 8 13.77 0.55 -5.98
N MET A 9 13.92 1.61 -5.20
CA MET A 9 15.01 2.58 -5.38
C MET A 9 16.00 2.44 -4.23
N LYS A 10 17.15 3.11 -4.36
CA LYS A 10 18.26 2.97 -3.41
C LYS A 10 17.86 3.26 -1.96
N ASP A 11 17.08 4.32 -1.75
CA ASP A 11 16.77 4.85 -0.41
C ASP A 11 15.29 4.69 -0.03
N PHE A 12 14.41 4.45 -1.01
CA PHE A 12 12.97 4.25 -0.80
C PHE A 12 12.36 3.39 -1.90
N ASP A 13 11.22 2.80 -1.62
CA ASP A 13 10.41 2.04 -2.55
C ASP A 13 9.21 2.88 -3.00
N LEU A 14 8.93 2.91 -4.30
CA LEU A 14 7.67 3.46 -4.82
C LEU A 14 6.68 2.31 -4.99
N VAL A 15 5.60 2.33 -4.21
CA VAL A 15 4.59 1.27 -4.21
C VAL A 15 3.31 1.80 -4.83
N GLY A 16 2.83 1.14 -5.89
CA GLY A 16 1.53 1.37 -6.48
C GLY A 16 0.63 0.16 -6.23
N ASN A 17 -0.53 0.35 -5.62
CA ASN A 17 -1.49 -0.72 -5.35
C ASN A 17 -2.79 -0.45 -6.08
N VAL A 18 -3.38 -1.54 -6.59
CA VAL A 18 -4.76 -1.57 -7.01
C VAL A 18 -5.48 -2.60 -6.14
N GLY A 19 -6.45 -2.14 -5.39
CA GLY A 19 -7.18 -2.96 -4.43
C GLY A 19 -8.67 -2.85 -4.64
N TYR A 20 -9.38 -3.95 -4.37
CA TYR A 20 -10.81 -3.87 -4.15
C TYR A 20 -11.08 -3.75 -2.65
N GLY A 21 -11.68 -2.63 -2.26
CA GLY A 21 -12.13 -2.41 -0.89
C GLY A 21 -13.35 -3.26 -0.61
N LEU A 22 -13.16 -4.44 0.00
CA LEU A 22 -14.24 -5.40 0.30
C LEU A 22 -15.37 -4.82 1.16
N LEU A 23 -15.13 -3.71 1.87
CA LEU A 23 -16.09 -3.08 2.79
C LEU A 23 -16.97 -2.01 2.15
N HIS A 24 -16.54 -1.38 1.06
CA HIS A 24 -17.28 -0.28 0.41
C HIS A 24 -17.53 -0.49 -1.09
N GLY A 25 -17.04 -1.61 -1.65
CA GLY A 25 -17.26 -1.97 -3.05
C GLY A 25 -16.57 -1.04 -4.05
N VAL A 26 -15.59 -0.23 -3.62
CA VAL A 26 -14.91 0.80 -4.42
C VAL A 26 -13.58 0.26 -4.98
N LEU A 27 -13.24 0.63 -6.21
CA LEU A 27 -11.89 0.40 -6.74
C LEU A 27 -10.97 1.42 -6.08
N SER A 28 -9.96 0.92 -5.40
CA SER A 28 -8.96 1.76 -4.76
C SER A 28 -7.66 1.68 -5.52
N VAL A 29 -7.06 2.84 -5.77
CA VAL A 29 -5.69 2.95 -6.24
C VAL A 29 -4.94 3.81 -5.24
N ASP A 30 -3.76 3.37 -4.83
CA ASP A 30 -2.87 4.20 -4.04
C ASP A 30 -1.44 4.12 -4.52
N ALA A 31 -0.72 5.21 -4.32
CA ALA A 31 0.70 5.31 -4.60
C ALA A 31 1.40 5.89 -3.36
N ALA A 32 2.45 5.23 -2.89
CA ALA A 32 3.18 5.64 -1.71
C ALA A 32 4.70 5.50 -1.90
N ALA A 33 5.44 6.46 -1.37
CA ALA A 33 6.87 6.32 -1.11
C ALA A 33 7.05 5.67 0.27
N SER A 34 7.74 4.55 0.31
CA SER A 34 7.90 3.70 1.50
C SER A 34 9.39 3.49 1.79
N TYR A 35 9.80 3.67 3.04
CA TYR A 35 11.16 3.42 3.50
C TYR A 35 11.17 2.32 4.55
N THR A 36 12.23 1.53 4.57
CA THR A 36 12.43 0.52 5.62
C THR A 36 12.96 1.22 6.87
N VAL A 37 12.16 1.24 7.92
CA VAL A 37 12.50 1.84 9.23
C VAL A 37 13.44 0.92 10.00
N THR A 38 13.09 -0.35 10.06
CA THR A 38 13.84 -1.40 10.75
C THR A 38 13.50 -2.75 10.15
N ASN A 39 14.19 -3.80 10.55
CA ASN A 39 13.87 -5.16 10.15
C ASN A 39 14.08 -6.12 11.32
N PHE A 40 13.41 -7.26 11.25
CA PHE A 40 13.60 -8.37 12.18
C PHE A 40 13.61 -9.68 11.42
N THR A 41 14.22 -10.70 12.03
CA THR A 41 14.35 -12.02 11.40
C THR A 41 13.64 -13.07 12.26
N ILE A 42 12.74 -13.84 11.64
CA ILE A 42 12.08 -14.99 12.27
C ILE A 42 12.39 -16.21 11.42
N ASN A 43 12.99 -17.25 11.99
CA ASN A 43 13.27 -18.51 11.28
C ASN A 43 13.96 -18.33 9.91
N LYS A 44 14.97 -17.45 9.82
CA LYS A 44 15.69 -17.07 8.59
C LYS A 44 14.89 -16.26 7.56
N VAL A 45 13.65 -15.92 7.88
CA VAL A 45 12.82 -14.99 7.11
C VAL A 45 13.05 -13.58 7.64
N ARG A 46 13.56 -12.69 6.78
CA ARG A 46 13.69 -11.27 7.08
C ARG A 46 12.37 -10.57 6.75
N ILE A 47 11.83 -9.85 7.73
CA ILE A 47 10.63 -9.02 7.59
C ILE A 47 11.06 -7.58 7.83
N ASP A 48 10.80 -6.71 6.85
CA ASP A 48 11.08 -5.29 6.93
C ASP A 48 9.86 -4.57 7.51
N VAL A 49 10.10 -3.70 8.49
CA VAL A 49 9.11 -2.74 9.00
C VAL A 49 9.25 -1.47 8.18
N THR A 50 8.16 -1.03 7.58
CA THR A 50 8.15 0.11 6.67
C THR A 50 7.30 1.26 7.20
N GLY A 51 7.70 2.47 6.84
CA GLY A 51 6.93 3.70 7.02
C GLY A 51 6.93 4.49 5.72
N GLY A 52 5.96 5.35 5.51
CA GLY A 52 5.89 6.08 4.24
C GLY A 52 4.84 7.18 4.21
N VAL A 53 4.70 7.79 3.04
CA VAL A 53 3.65 8.76 2.72
C VAL A 53 3.15 8.51 1.31
N GLY A 54 1.85 8.69 1.09
CA GLY A 54 1.24 8.44 -0.20
C GLY A 54 -0.09 9.13 -0.39
N GLY A 55 -0.63 8.96 -1.60
CA GLY A 55 -1.97 9.35 -1.97
C GLY A 55 -2.85 8.13 -2.20
N TYR A 56 -4.12 8.26 -1.87
CA TYR A 56 -5.17 7.28 -2.12
C TYR A 56 -6.26 7.91 -2.99
N LEU A 57 -6.73 7.15 -3.97
CA LEU A 57 -7.83 7.48 -4.86
C LEU A 57 -8.87 6.36 -4.79
N GLY A 58 -10.08 6.68 -4.33
CA GLY A 58 -11.24 5.79 -4.38
C GLY A 58 -12.13 6.17 -5.56
N VAL A 59 -12.30 5.25 -6.51
CA VAL A 59 -13.17 5.44 -7.66
C VAL A 59 -14.48 4.66 -7.47
N PRO A 60 -15.61 5.34 -7.29
CA PRO A 60 -16.91 4.69 -7.11
C PRO A 60 -17.36 4.00 -8.39
N PHE A 61 -18.04 2.86 -8.26
CA PHE A 61 -18.65 2.15 -9.39
C PHE A 61 -20.10 2.56 -9.65
N THR A 62 -20.70 3.33 -8.75
CA THR A 62 -22.06 3.84 -8.86
C THR A 62 -22.05 5.30 -9.29
N THR A 63 -23.06 5.73 -10.07
CA THR A 63 -23.22 7.11 -10.54
C THR A 63 -23.41 8.14 -9.42
N ASP A 64 -23.84 7.70 -8.24
CA ASP A 64 -24.08 8.55 -7.08
C ASP A 64 -22.91 8.54 -6.07
N GLY A 65 -21.82 7.81 -6.37
CA GLY A 65 -20.66 7.77 -5.50
C GLY A 65 -19.72 8.95 -5.77
N ASP A 66 -19.14 9.50 -4.72
CA ASP A 66 -18.13 10.55 -4.84
C ASP A 66 -16.72 9.98 -5.00
N LEU A 67 -15.90 10.71 -5.75
CA LEU A 67 -14.47 10.45 -5.84
C LEU A 67 -13.83 10.74 -4.47
N ALA A 68 -13.14 9.76 -3.91
CA ALA A 68 -12.42 9.93 -2.66
C ALA A 68 -10.93 10.19 -2.93
N VAL A 69 -10.36 11.24 -2.36
CA VAL A 69 -8.93 11.53 -2.41
C VAL A 69 -8.40 11.68 -1.00
N SER A 70 -7.34 10.97 -0.64
CA SER A 70 -6.75 11.05 0.70
C SER A 70 -5.23 11.11 0.66
N VAL A 71 -4.63 11.81 1.60
CA VAL A 71 -3.21 11.68 1.94
C VAL A 71 -3.08 10.65 3.05
N ILE A 72 -2.16 9.70 2.90
CA ILE A 72 -1.99 8.58 3.81
C ILE A 72 -0.56 8.47 4.30
N VAL A 73 -0.40 7.96 5.52
CA VAL A 73 0.88 7.65 6.16
C VAL A 73 0.94 6.13 6.41
N PRO A 74 1.29 5.32 5.40
CA PRO A 74 1.34 3.87 5.55
C PRO A 74 2.47 3.43 6.48
N VAL A 75 2.15 2.51 7.39
CA VAL A 75 3.10 1.76 8.21
C VAL A 75 2.80 0.28 8.04
N GLY A 76 3.82 -0.54 7.79
CA GLY A 76 3.59 -1.93 7.44
C GLY A 76 4.75 -2.88 7.66
N LEU A 77 4.49 -4.13 7.28
CA LEU A 77 5.42 -5.23 7.25
C LEU A 77 5.54 -5.72 5.81
N LYS A 78 6.78 -5.83 5.32
CA LYS A 78 7.11 -6.34 3.99
C LYS A 78 7.94 -7.60 4.12
N TYR A 79 7.52 -8.66 3.44
CA TYR A 79 8.32 -9.86 3.23
C TYR A 79 8.69 -9.96 1.75
N SER A 80 9.99 -10.01 1.48
CA SER A 80 10.53 -10.13 0.13
C SER A 80 10.82 -11.58 -0.20
N MET A 81 10.13 -12.17 -1.17
CA MET A 81 10.39 -13.55 -1.58
C MET A 81 11.80 -13.67 -2.17
N PRO A 82 12.63 -14.62 -1.70
CA PRO A 82 13.99 -14.82 -2.19
C PRO A 82 13.99 -15.63 -3.49
N ASN A 83 13.23 -15.18 -4.49
CA ASN A 83 13.20 -15.77 -5.83
C ASN A 83 13.40 -14.66 -6.88
N LYS A 84 14.36 -14.86 -7.78
CA LYS A 84 14.67 -13.89 -8.84
C LYS A 84 13.72 -14.00 -10.04
N ASP A 85 13.21 -15.19 -10.33
CA ASP A 85 12.30 -15.43 -11.44
C ASP A 85 10.86 -15.01 -11.10
N VAL A 86 10.55 -15.00 -9.81
CA VAL A 86 9.24 -14.62 -9.26
C VAL A 86 9.47 -13.59 -8.14
N PRO A 87 9.77 -12.32 -8.51
CA PRO A 87 10.14 -11.27 -7.55
C PRO A 87 8.88 -10.73 -6.86
N LEU A 88 8.30 -11.53 -5.97
CA LEU A 88 7.10 -11.15 -5.23
C LEU A 88 7.44 -10.61 -3.84
N ASP A 89 6.85 -9.49 -3.50
CA ASP A 89 6.86 -8.95 -2.14
C ASP A 89 5.45 -9.04 -1.56
N PHE A 90 5.35 -9.47 -0.31
CA PHE A 90 4.09 -9.60 0.42
C PHE A 90 4.02 -8.48 1.45
N TYR A 91 2.92 -7.73 1.44
CA TYR A 91 2.80 -6.52 2.23
C TYR A 91 1.53 -6.51 3.07
N LEU A 92 1.69 -6.21 4.36
CA LEU A 92 0.60 -5.92 5.28
C LEU A 92 0.82 -4.52 5.84
N ARG A 93 -0.13 -3.60 5.63
CA ARG A 93 -0.03 -2.24 6.16
C ARG A 93 -1.33 -1.72 6.75
N VAL A 94 -1.15 -0.75 7.63
CA VAL A 94 -2.18 0.17 8.09
C VAL A 94 -1.80 1.59 7.68
N SER A 95 -2.79 2.40 7.35
CA SER A 95 -2.59 3.73 6.78
C SER A 95 -3.56 4.71 7.43
N PRO A 96 -3.20 5.35 8.55
CA PRO A 96 -3.88 6.58 8.94
C PRO A 96 -3.74 7.62 7.84
N GLY A 97 -4.74 8.47 7.68
CA GLY A 97 -4.74 9.50 6.66
C GLY A 97 -5.79 10.56 6.87
N LEU A 98 -5.73 11.57 5.99
CA LEU A 98 -6.70 12.63 5.88
C LEU A 98 -7.31 12.56 4.49
N GLN A 99 -8.62 12.33 4.43
CA GLN A 99 -9.39 12.52 3.22
C GLN A 99 -9.52 14.01 2.94
N VAL A 100 -9.31 14.39 1.68
CA VAL A 100 -9.40 15.76 1.20
C VAL A 100 -10.68 15.94 0.36
N LEU A 101 -11.11 14.90 -0.35
CA LEU A 101 -12.35 14.88 -1.13
C LEU A 101 -13.18 13.63 -0.81
N PRO A 102 -14.52 13.73 -0.81
CA PRO A 102 -15.31 14.95 -1.08
C PRO A 102 -15.31 15.97 0.07
N GLU A 103 -15.02 15.52 1.28
CA GLU A 103 -14.93 16.34 2.48
C GLU A 103 -13.72 15.95 3.35
N LEU A 104 -13.31 16.88 4.21
CA LEU A 104 -12.18 16.67 5.11
C LEU A 104 -12.58 15.73 6.25
N ASP A 105 -11.99 14.54 6.27
CA ASP A 105 -12.24 13.55 7.31
C ASP A 105 -10.97 12.75 7.66
N PHE A 106 -10.92 12.20 8.86
CA PHE A 106 -9.88 11.27 9.26
C PHE A 106 -10.21 9.85 8.77
N VAL A 107 -9.27 9.24 8.06
CA VAL A 107 -9.47 7.90 7.48
C VAL A 107 -8.41 6.92 7.92
N TRP A 108 -8.79 5.64 7.92
CA TRP A 108 -7.88 4.52 8.16
C TRP A 108 -8.01 3.50 7.03
N GLY A 109 -6.88 3.13 6.44
CA GLY A 109 -6.77 2.02 5.51
C GLY A 109 -6.08 0.83 6.16
N ALA A 110 -6.51 -0.38 5.80
CA ALA A 110 -5.76 -1.60 6.06
C ALA A 110 -5.65 -2.38 4.75
N ASN A 111 -4.46 -2.86 4.41
CA ASN A 111 -4.22 -3.52 3.14
C ASN A 111 -3.29 -4.72 3.31
N LEU A 112 -3.72 -5.84 2.75
CA LEU A 112 -2.90 -7.01 2.48
C LEU A 112 -2.79 -7.15 0.96
N ALA A 113 -1.57 -7.13 0.46
CA ALA A 113 -1.27 -7.17 -0.97
C ALA A 113 -0.07 -8.04 -1.31
N VAL A 114 -0.08 -8.51 -2.56
CA VAL A 114 1.08 -9.11 -3.22
C VAL A 114 1.56 -8.10 -4.27
N LEU A 115 2.85 -7.81 -4.24
CA LEU A 115 3.50 -6.81 -5.07
C LEU A 115 4.46 -7.50 -6.03
N TRP A 116 4.37 -7.15 -7.31
CA TRP A 116 5.44 -7.47 -8.24
C TRP A 116 6.57 -6.45 -8.08
N ARG A 117 7.77 -6.92 -7.73
CA ARG A 117 8.95 -6.09 -7.55
C ARG A 117 9.71 -5.90 -8.85
N PHE A 118 9.97 -4.63 -9.16
CA PHE A 118 10.91 -4.18 -10.17
C PHE A 118 12.15 -3.58 -9.49
N ASN A 119 13.32 -3.81 -10.08
CA ASN A 119 14.62 -3.33 -9.62
C ASN A 119 15.27 -2.43 -10.68
#